data_AF-A0A286AFM7-F1
#
_entry.id   AF-A0A286AFM7-F1
#
_cell.length_a   1.000
_cell.length_b   1.000
_cell.length_c   1.000
_cell.angle_alpha   90.00
_cell.angle_beta   90.00
_cell.angle_gamma   90.00
#
_symmetry.space_group_name_H-M   'P 1'
#
loop_
_entity.id
_entity.type
_entity.pdbx_description
1 polymer ?
#
loop_
_entity_poly.entity_id
_entity_poly.type
_entity_poly.pdbx_seq_one_letter_code
_entity_poly.pdbx_strand_id
1 'polypeptide(L)' 'MNTFNLEEAVSLIYRLAVLKQDAPETGKKYSITQIGHICGVLTLNDQIEIVIKFHDEMRQFTKEEFQNQVTILD' A
#
# COMPACT_ATOMS: atom_id res chain seq x y z
N MET A 1 -1.90 -19.14 4.77
CA MET A 1 -1.54 -17.73 5.02
C MET A 1 -0.85 -17.21 3.79
N ASN A 2 -1.43 -16.22 3.12
CA ASN A 2 -0.81 -15.60 1.95
C ASN A 2 0.04 -14.44 2.47
N THR A 3 1.35 -14.65 2.66
CA THR A 3 2.29 -13.63 3.16
C THR A 3 3.13 -13.09 2.02
N PHE A 4 3.67 -11.89 2.18
CA PHE A 4 4.68 -11.39 1.25
C PHE A 4 5.96 -12.20 1.41
N ASN A 5 6.64 -12.45 0.29
CA ASN A 5 8.07 -12.70 0.34
C ASN A 5 8.84 -11.36 0.24
N LEU A 6 10.13 -11.37 0.60
CA LEU A 6 10.91 -10.14 0.64
C LEU A 6 11.06 -9.48 -0.74
N GLU A 7 11.26 -10.28 -1.79
CA GLU A 7 11.43 -9.78 -3.16
C GLU A 7 10.17 -9.08 -3.67
N GLU A 8 9.00 -9.69 -3.46
CA GLU A 8 7.69 -9.11 -3.74
C GLU A 8 7.51 -7.78 -2.99
N ALA A 9 7.75 -7.76 -1.69
CA ALA A 9 7.55 -6.56 -0.87
C ALA A 9 8.52 -5.43 -1.28
N VAL A 10 9.77 -5.77 -1.58
CA VAL A 10 10.77 -4.80 -2.05
C VAL A 10 10.44 -4.27 -3.45
N SER A 11 9.89 -5.11 -4.35
CA SER A 11 9.47 -4.70 -5.70
C SER A 11 8.35 -3.65 -5.71
N LEU A 12 7.65 -3.52 -4.58
CA LEU A 12 6.57 -2.57 -4.37
C LEU A 12 7.07 -1.23 -3.81
N ILE A 13 8.30 -1.15 -3.32
CA ILE A 13 8.90 0.10 -2.86
C ILE A 13 8.94 1.09 -4.04
N TYR A 14 8.71 2.35 -3.72
CA TYR A 14 8.61 3.48 -4.66
C TYR A 14 7.34 3.55 -5.50
N ARG A 15 6.44 2.57 -5.38
CA ARG A 15 5.14 2.64 -6.06
C ARG A 15 4.18 3.55 -5.31
N LEU A 16 3.32 4.22 -6.08
CA LEU A 16 2.21 4.99 -5.55
C LEU A 16 1.02 4.07 -5.31
N ALA A 17 0.31 4.32 -4.22
CA ALA A 17 -0.78 3.48 -3.76
C ALA A 17 -1.92 4.33 -3.20
N VAL A 18 -3.14 3.86 -3.35
CA VAL A 18 -4.36 4.49 -2.83
C VAL A 18 -5.19 3.46 -2.11
N LEU A 19 -6.00 3.90 -1.15
CA LEU A 19 -6.97 3.02 -0.53
C LEU A 19 -8.19 2.89 -1.45
N LYS A 20 -8.70 1.68 -1.63
CA LYS A 20 -9.87 1.41 -2.48
C LYS A 20 -11.12 2.13 -2.02
N GLN A 21 -11.27 2.37 -0.72
CA GLN A 21 -12.37 3.16 -0.17
C GLN A 21 -12.33 4.62 -0.63
N ASP A 22 -11.15 5.13 -0.97
CA ASP A 22 -10.90 6.50 -1.44
C ASP A 22 -10.89 6.60 -2.96
N ALA A 23 -11.33 5.53 -3.66
CA ALA A 23 -11.48 5.53 -5.10
C ALA A 23 -12.42 6.68 -5.52
N PRO A 24 -11.96 7.60 -6.38
CA PRO A 24 -12.79 8.70 -6.84
C PRO A 24 -13.94 8.18 -7.70
N GLU A 25 -15.03 8.94 -7.76
CA GLU A 25 -16.11 8.68 -8.72
C GLU A 25 -15.56 8.53 -10.14
N THR A 26 -16.20 7.68 -10.94
CA THR A 26 -15.78 7.35 -12.30
C THR A 26 -15.45 8.62 -13.11
N GLY A 27 -14.20 8.76 -13.51
CA GLY A 27 -13.71 9.89 -14.31
C GLY A 27 -13.00 11.01 -13.53
N LYS A 28 -12.93 10.95 -12.19
CA LYS A 28 -12.16 11.89 -11.37
C LYS A 28 -10.77 11.34 -11.04
N LYS A 29 -9.78 12.23 -10.93
CA LYS A 29 -8.41 11.89 -10.48
C LYS A 29 -8.35 11.87 -8.94
N TYR A 30 -7.44 11.08 -8.39
CA TYR A 30 -7.12 11.10 -6.96
C TYR A 30 -6.56 12.47 -6.56
N SER A 31 -6.97 12.96 -5.38
CA SER A 31 -6.30 14.08 -4.73
C SER A 31 -4.91 13.66 -4.25
N ILE A 32 -3.96 14.59 -4.21
CA ILE A 32 -2.61 14.33 -3.68
C ILE A 32 -2.63 13.84 -2.22
N THR A 33 -3.65 14.24 -1.46
CA THR A 33 -3.84 13.82 -0.07
C THR A 33 -4.28 12.37 0.08
N GLN A 34 -4.85 11.77 -0.98
CA GLN A 34 -5.30 10.37 -1.01
C GLN A 34 -4.22 9.41 -1.53
N ILE A 35 -3.16 9.96 -2.15
CA ILE A 35 -2.07 9.19 -2.71
C ILE A 35 -1.04 8.92 -1.60
N GLY A 36 -0.83 7.66 -1.31
CA GLY A 36 0.27 7.18 -0.51
C GLY A 36 1.43 6.69 -1.37
N HIS A 37 2.59 6.57 -0.76
CA HIS A 37 3.77 6.00 -1.37
C HIS A 37 4.30 4.85 -0.52
N ILE A 38 4.59 3.73 -1.17
CA ILE A 38 5.18 2.56 -0.51
C ILE A 38 6.64 2.86 -0.18
N CYS A 39 6.91 3.16 1.08
CA CYS A 39 8.20 3.67 1.54
C CYS A 39 9.09 2.63 2.23
N GLY A 40 8.56 1.44 2.54
CA GLY A 40 9.36 0.42 3.18
C GLY A 40 8.61 -0.88 3.41
N VAL A 41 9.35 -1.81 3.99
CA VAL A 41 8.87 -3.13 4.40
C VAL A 41 9.26 -3.34 5.87
N LEU A 42 8.37 -3.95 6.63
CA LEU A 42 8.61 -4.30 8.02
C LEU A 42 8.45 -5.81 8.17
N THR A 43 9.35 -6.44 8.93
CA THR A 43 9.22 -7.84 9.32
C THR A 43 8.91 -7.89 10.81
N LEU A 44 7.76 -8.45 11.16
CA LEU A 44 7.31 -8.56 12.55
C LEU A 44 6.73 -9.96 12.77
N ASN A 45 7.24 -10.69 13.76
CA ASN A 45 6.82 -12.07 14.08
C ASN A 45 6.75 -13.00 12.86
N ASP A 46 7.81 -13.02 12.04
CA ASP A 46 7.92 -13.81 10.80
C ASP A 46 6.92 -13.44 9.69
N GLN A 47 6.21 -12.32 9.83
CA GLN A 47 5.32 -11.79 8.81
C GLN A 47 5.92 -10.52 8.19
N ILE A 48 5.92 -10.47 6.86
CA ILE A 48 6.34 -9.29 6.10
C ILE A 48 5.12 -8.42 5.82
N GLU A 49 5.23 -7.15 6.16
CA GLU A 49 4.23 -6.11 5.96
C GLU A 49 4.81 -4.97 5.14
N ILE A 50 3.94 -4.31 4.37
CA ILE A 50 4.32 -3.17 3.54
C ILE A 50 3.90 -1.89 4.24
N VAL A 51 4.80 -0.92 4.24
CA VAL A 51 4.58 0.38 4.85
C VAL A 51 4.26 1.40 3.76
N ILE A 52 3.10 2.05 3.90
CA ILE A 52 2.63 3.10 3.00
C ILE A 52 2.55 4.41 3.79
N LYS A 53 3.26 5.44 3.34
CA LYS A 53 3.11 6.80 3.86
C LYS A 53 2.03 7.50 3.05
N PHE A 54 0.88 7.74 3.69
CA PHE A 54 -0.15 8.65 3.20
C PHE A 54 0.17 10.08 3.67
N HIS A 55 -0.63 11.07 3.27
CA HIS A 55 -0.40 12.46 3.67
C HIS A 55 -0.34 12.61 5.20
N ASP A 56 -1.43 12.22 5.88
CA ASP A 56 -1.60 12.45 7.32
C ASP A 56 -1.00 11.34 8.19
N GLU A 57 -0.84 10.13 7.65
CA GLU A 57 -0.47 8.97 8.45
C GLU A 57 0.46 8.01 7.71
N MET A 58 0.99 7.05 8.46
CA MET A 58 1.72 5.91 7.93
C MET A 58 0.98 4.66 8.35
N ARG A 59 0.66 3.80 7.38
CA ARG A 59 -0.07 2.57 7.61
C ARG A 59 0.75 1.38 7.15
N GLN A 60 0.58 0.28 7.87
CA GLN A 60 1.22 -1.00 7.59
C GLN A 60 0.13 -1.96 7.10
N PHE A 61 0.47 -2.80 6.13
CA PHE A 61 -0.46 -3.74 5.54
C PHE A 61 0.19 -5.11 5.40
N THR A 62 -0.51 -6.12 5.90
CA THR A 62 -0.25 -7.50 5.51
C THR A 62 -0.60 -7.72 4.04
N LYS A 63 -0.16 -8.82 3.42
CA LYS A 63 -0.46 -9.10 2.01
C LYS A 63 -1.94 -9.21 1.72
N GLU A 64 -2.70 -9.82 2.62
CA GLU A 64 -4.16 -9.93 2.49
C GLU A 64 -4.82 -8.56 2.54
N GLU A 65 -4.45 -7.72 3.51
CA GLU A 65 -4.99 -6.37 3.62
C GLU A 65 -4.60 -5.50 2.44
N PHE A 66 -3.35 -5.60 1.97
CA PHE A 66 -2.87 -4.87 0.80
C PHE A 66 -3.70 -5.25 -0.43
N GLN A 67 -3.89 -6.55 -0.69
CA GLN A 67 -4.70 -7.02 -1.83
C GLN A 67 -6.17 -6.59 -1.73
N ASN A 68 -6.73 -6.54 -0.52
CA ASN A 68 -8.12 -6.20 -0.30
C ASN A 68 -8.39 -4.70 -0.30
N GLN A 69 -7.51 -3.90 0.30
CA GLN A 69 -7.75 -2.49 0.61
C GLN A 69 -6.94 -1.51 -0.25
N VAL A 70 -5.86 -1.96 -0.88
CA VAL A 70 -4.93 -1.07 -1.59
C VAL A 70 -5.01 -1.31 -3.10
N THR A 71 -4.90 -0.22 -3.86
CA THR A 71 -4.70 -0.22 -5.31
C THR A 71 -3.40 0.51 -5.62
N ILE A 72 -2.56 -0.09 -6.45
CA ILE A 72 -1.35 0.55 -6.97
C ILE A 72 -1.74 1.45 -8.14
N LEU A 73 -1.20 2.67 -8.17
CA LEU A 73 -1.30 3.56 -9.32
C LEU A 73 -0.07 3.34 -10.21
N ASP A 74 -0.29 2.96 -11.48
CA ASP A 74 0.73 2.95 -12.53
C ASP A 74 0.94 4.34 -13.15
#